data_AF-A0A369QCJ6-F1
#
_entry.id   AF-A0A369QCJ6-F1
#
_cell.length_a   1.000
_cell.length_b   1.000
_cell.length_c   1.000
_cell.angle_alpha   90.00
_cell.angle_beta   90.00
_cell.angle_gamma   90.00
#
_symmetry.space_group_name_H-M   'P 1'
#
loop_
_entity.id
_entity.type
_entity.pdbx_description
1 polymer ?
#
loop_
_entity_poly.entity_id
_entity_poly.type
_entity_poly.pdbx_seq_one_letter_code
_entity_poly.pdbx_strand_id
1 'polypeptide(L)'
;MNINLQQAEAAIQAAQQKATELGVKMNIAVVDAGANLTAFARMDGAWLGSLDISIKKAKTARFFDMNTGEIGKLSQPGGPLYNIEHSNNGLITFPGAFLFAMVPMQ
;
A
#
# COMPACT_ATOMS: atom_id res chain seq x y z
N MET A 1 5.60 1.42 16.65
CA MET A 1 6.19 0.07 16.74
C MET A 1 6.37 -0.42 15.31
N ASN A 2 7.55 -0.94 14.94
CA ASN A 2 7.82 -1.33 13.55
C ASN A 2 7.27 -2.73 13.25
N ILE A 3 6.74 -2.96 12.05
CA ILE A 3 6.29 -4.30 11.63
C ILE A 3 7.52 -5.19 11.42
N ASN A 4 7.50 -6.40 11.98
CA ASN A 4 8.57 -7.39 11.71
C ASN A 4 8.22 -8.26 10.48
N LEU A 5 9.19 -9.06 10.02
CA LEU A 5 9.01 -9.92 8.85
C LEU A 5 7.84 -10.91 9.00
N GLN A 6 7.73 -11.57 10.15
CA GLN A 6 6.67 -12.54 10.42
C GLN A 6 5.27 -11.91 10.32
N GLN A 7 5.10 -10.70 10.86
CA GLN A 7 3.84 -9.96 10.75
C GLN A 7 3.56 -9.53 9.30
N ALA A 8 4.59 -9.10 8.57
CA ALA A 8 4.46 -8.72 7.17
C ALA A 8 4.07 -9.92 6.27
N GLU A 9 4.65 -11.10 6.52
CA GLU A 9 4.30 -12.35 5.84
C GLU A 9 2.87 -12.78 6.15
N ALA A 10 2.44 -12.69 7.41
CA ALA A 10 1.07 -12.98 7.80
C ALA A 10 0.06 -12.05 7.11
N ALA A 11 0.37 -10.75 7.00
CA ALA A 11 -0.45 -9.79 6.27
C ALA A 11 -0.52 -10.12 4.77
N ILE A 12 0.59 -10.52 4.16
CA ILE A 12 0.64 -10.99 2.76
C ILE A 12 -0.26 -12.22 2.57
N GLN A 13 -0.16 -13.21 3.46
CA GLN A 13 -0.97 -14.43 3.35
C GLN A 13 -2.46 -14.13 3.43
N ALA A 14 -2.88 -13.28 4.38
CA ALA A 14 -4.27 -12.85 4.48
C ALA A 14 -4.76 -12.12 3.22
N ALA A 15 -3.92 -11.23 2.66
CA ALA A 15 -4.24 -10.52 1.42
C ALA A 15 -4.32 -11.46 0.20
N GLN A 16 -3.46 -12.49 0.12
CA GLN A 16 -3.51 -13.51 -0.94
C GLN A 16 -4.78 -14.38 -0.85
N GLN A 17 -5.17 -14.78 0.37
CA GLN A 17 -6.42 -15.49 0.60
C GLN A 17 -7.60 -14.65 0.12
N LYS A 18 -7.64 -13.37 0.50
CA LYS A 18 -8.71 -12.48 0.06
C LYS A 18 -8.74 -12.25 -1.45
N ALA A 19 -7.57 -12.09 -2.08
CA ALA A 19 -7.47 -11.97 -3.52
C ALA A 19 -7.99 -13.22 -4.25
N THR A 20 -7.73 -14.40 -3.68
CA THR A 20 -8.20 -15.69 -4.20
C THR A 20 -9.73 -15.79 -4.10
N GLU A 21 -10.31 -15.44 -2.96
CA GLU A 21 -11.78 -15.37 -2.77
C GLU A 21 -12.45 -14.44 -3.78
N LEU A 22 -11.81 -13.31 -4.10
CA LEU A 22 -12.32 -12.31 -5.04
C LEU A 22 -12.04 -12.67 -6.51
N GLY A 23 -11.32 -13.75 -6.79
CA GLY A 23 -10.96 -14.15 -8.15
C GLY A 23 -9.97 -13.20 -8.85
N VAL A 24 -9.20 -12.41 -8.09
CA VAL A 24 -8.24 -11.44 -8.63
C VAL A 24 -6.79 -11.85 -8.34
N LYS A 25 -5.85 -11.36 -9.14
CA LYS A 25 -4.40 -11.59 -8.97
C LYS A 25 -3.72 -10.29 -8.57
N MET A 26 -3.01 -10.29 -7.45
CA MET A 26 -2.50 -9.07 -6.81
C MET A 26 -0.99 -9.08 -6.66
N ASN A 27 -0.42 -7.88 -6.64
CA ASN A 27 0.91 -7.62 -6.07
C ASN A 27 0.67 -6.98 -4.70
N ILE A 28 1.35 -7.48 -3.66
CA ILE A 28 1.13 -7.11 -2.28
C ILE A 28 2.47 -6.67 -1.70
N ALA A 29 2.55 -5.43 -1.25
CA ALA A 29 3.75 -4.85 -0.66
C ALA A 29 3.45 -4.41 0.77
N VAL A 30 4.38 -4.72 1.69
CA VAL A 30 4.33 -4.30 3.08
C VAL A 30 5.57 -3.49 3.38
N VAL A 31 5.39 -2.30 3.97
CA VAL A 31 6.48 -1.40 4.34
C VAL A 31 6.52 -1.17 5.84
N ASP A 32 7.71 -0.83 6.32
CA ASP A 32 8.02 -0.56 7.71
C ASP A 32 7.71 0.89 8.10
N ALA A 33 7.98 1.26 9.35
CA ALA A 33 7.69 2.58 9.89
C ALA A 33 8.43 3.72 9.15
N GLY A 34 9.56 3.41 8.51
CA GLY A 34 10.34 4.32 7.66
C GLY A 34 10.00 4.20 6.17
N ALA A 35 8.89 3.54 5.82
CA ALA A 35 8.47 3.25 4.45
C ALA A 35 9.47 2.39 3.64
N ASN A 36 10.32 1.61 4.33
CA ASN A 36 11.20 0.64 3.69
C ASN A 36 10.44 -0.66 3.42
N LEU A 37 10.74 -1.34 2.30
CA LEU A 37 10.05 -2.58 1.94
C LEU A 37 10.45 -3.70 2.92
N THR A 38 9.46 -4.22 3.65
CA THR A 38 9.66 -5.34 4.59
C THR A 38 9.40 -6.68 3.90
N ALA A 39 8.31 -6.77 3.14
CA ALA A 39 7.94 -7.98 2.42
C ALA A 39 7.15 -7.65 1.16
N PHE A 40 7.25 -8.53 0.17
CA PHE A 40 6.55 -8.40 -1.09
C PHE A 40 6.16 -9.76 -1.65
N ALA A 41 4.96 -9.86 -2.22
CA ALA A 41 4.52 -11.03 -2.96
C ALA A 41 3.76 -10.62 -4.22
N ARG A 42 4.10 -11.28 -5.33
CA ARG A 42 3.36 -11.20 -6.59
C ARG A 42 2.67 -12.53 -6.82
N MET A 43 1.35 -12.52 -6.97
CA MET A 43 0.61 -13.71 -7.40
C MET A 43 0.90 -14.03 -8.86
N ASP A 44 0.93 -15.32 -9.20
CA ASP A 44 1.10 -15.76 -10.58
C ASP A 44 0.00 -15.19 -11.49
N GLY A 45 0.42 -14.67 -12.65
CA GLY A 45 -0.46 -14.01 -13.60
C GLY A 45 -0.88 -12.58 -13.22
N ALA A 46 -0.46 -12.04 -12.07
CA ALA A 46 -0.70 -10.64 -11.74
C ALA A 46 0.06 -9.71 -12.71
N TRP A 47 -0.55 -8.56 -13.03
CA TRP A 47 0.01 -7.57 -13.95
C TRP A 47 1.42 -7.13 -13.52
N LEU A 48 2.30 -6.98 -14.50
CA LEU A 48 3.70 -6.58 -14.30
C LEU A 48 3.80 -5.16 -13.74
N GLY A 49 3.01 -4.22 -14.28
CA GLY A 49 2.99 -2.83 -13.83
C GLY A 49 2.47 -2.65 -12.39
N SER A 50 1.71 -3.63 -11.87
CA SER A 50 1.19 -3.57 -10.50
C SER A 50 2.26 -3.78 -9.43
N LEU A 51 3.45 -4.25 -9.78
CA LEU A 51 4.59 -4.38 -8.86
C LEU A 51 4.95 -3.01 -8.28
N ASP A 52 5.34 -2.05 -9.12
CA ASP A 52 5.75 -0.70 -8.69
C ASP A 52 4.58 0.04 -8.03
N ILE A 53 3.38 -0.07 -8.60
CA ILE A 53 2.17 0.56 -8.05
C ILE A 53 1.91 0.10 -6.62
N SER A 54 2.02 -1.20 -6.33
CA SER A 54 1.77 -1.72 -4.97
C SER A 54 2.77 -1.20 -3.94
N ILE A 55 4.05 -1.11 -4.31
CA ILE A 55 5.10 -0.55 -3.45
C ILE A 55 4.86 0.94 -3.22
N LYS A 56 4.57 1.71 -4.27
CA LYS A 56 4.29 3.14 -4.17
C LYS A 56 3.06 3.42 -3.32
N LYS A 57 2.00 2.61 -3.44
CA LYS A 57 0.82 2.73 -2.60
C LYS A 57 1.12 2.48 -1.12
N ALA A 58 1.88 1.42 -0.80
CA ALA A 58 2.28 1.14 0.57
C ALA A 58 3.13 2.28 1.17
N LYS A 59 4.10 2.79 0.41
CA LYS A 59 4.92 3.95 0.81
C LYS A 59 4.08 5.21 0.98
N THR A 60 3.19 5.50 0.05
CA THR A 60 2.30 6.67 0.11
C THR A 60 1.44 6.60 1.37
N ALA A 61 0.85 5.44 1.64
CA ALA A 61 0.04 5.27 2.84
C ALA A 61 0.83 5.51 4.13
N ARG A 62 2.09 5.04 4.15
CA ARG A 62 2.98 5.21 5.31
C ARG A 62 3.52 6.63 5.46
N PHE A 63 3.87 7.34 4.39
CA PHE A 63 4.41 8.70 4.46
C PHE A 63 3.43 9.71 5.05
N PHE A 64 2.13 9.48 4.85
CA PHE A 64 1.08 10.40 5.30
C PHE A 64 0.20 9.80 6.39
N ASP A 65 0.45 8.56 6.82
CA ASP A 65 -0.40 7.79 7.74
C ASP A 65 -1.90 7.88 7.35
N MET A 66 -2.17 7.74 6.05
CA MET A 66 -3.50 7.87 5.44
C MET A 66 -3.69 6.83 4.35
N ASN A 67 -4.91 6.32 4.18
CA ASN A 67 -5.21 5.48 3.01
C ASN A 67 -5.01 6.30 1.72
N THR A 68 -4.42 5.70 0.68
CA THR A 68 -4.03 6.43 -0.53
C THR A 68 -5.18 7.16 -1.21
N GLY A 69 -6.38 6.55 -1.19
CA GLY A 69 -7.59 7.15 -1.75
C GLY A 69 -8.06 8.43 -1.04
N GLU A 70 -7.74 8.62 0.25
CA GLU A 70 -8.06 9.87 0.95
C GLU A 70 -7.15 11.01 0.48
N ILE A 71 -5.88 10.70 0.20
CA ILE A 71 -4.94 11.67 -0.41
C ILE A 71 -5.43 12.05 -1.81
N GLY A 72 -5.91 11.08 -2.60
CA GLY A 72 -6.47 11.33 -3.94
C GLY A 72 -7.65 12.30 -3.96
N LYS A 73 -8.49 12.30 -2.92
CA LYS A 73 -9.59 13.29 -2.80
C LYS A 73 -9.06 14.71 -2.63
N LEU A 74 -7.92 14.87 -1.96
CA LEU A 74 -7.29 16.16 -1.68
C LEU A 74 -6.37 16.64 -2.82
N SER A 75 -5.91 15.73 -3.69
CA SER A 75 -4.96 16.04 -4.78
C SER A 75 -5.61 16.26 -6.15
N GLN A 76 -6.94 16.35 -6.23
CA GLN A 76 -7.63 16.74 -7.47
C GLN A 76 -7.26 18.17 -7.90
N PRO A 77 -7.40 18.54 -9.19
CA PRO A 77 -7.23 19.91 -9.64
C PRO A 77 -8.04 20.92 -8.80
N GLY A 78 -7.37 21.94 -8.27
CA GLY A 78 -7.96 22.92 -7.34
C GLY A 78 -8.03 22.48 -5.88
N GLY A 79 -7.64 21.24 -5.57
CA GLY A 79 -7.53 20.71 -4.21
C GLY A 79 -6.26 21.17 -3.48
N PRO A 80 -6.23 21.06 -2.14
CA PRO A 80 -5.12 21.56 -1.32
C PRO A 80 -3.80 20.80 -1.53
N LEU A 81 -3.83 19.58 -2.07
CA LEU A 81 -2.66 18.73 -2.31
C LEU A 81 -2.43 18.47 -3.81
N TYR A 82 -2.89 19.37 -4.68
CA TYR A 82 -2.72 19.19 -6.12
C TYR A 82 -1.23 19.00 -6.49
N ASN A 83 -0.94 18.00 -7.35
CA ASN A 83 0.39 17.57 -7.77
C ASN A 83 1.29 16.93 -6.69
N ILE A 84 0.75 16.53 -5.54
CA ILE A 84 1.53 15.83 -4.50
C ILE A 84 2.19 14.54 -5.03
N GLU A 85 1.62 13.94 -6.08
CA GLU A 85 2.11 12.75 -6.76
C GLU A 85 3.53 12.90 -7.30
N HIS A 86 4.00 14.12 -7.57
CA HIS A 86 5.36 14.38 -8.04
C HIS A 86 6.41 14.32 -6.92
N SER A 87 6.01 14.37 -5.65
CA SER A 87 6.91 14.25 -4.51
C SER A 87 7.39 12.81 -4.30
N ASN A 88 8.40 12.61 -3.44
CA ASN A 88 8.84 11.29 -2.96
C ASN A 88 9.09 10.26 -4.09
N ASN A 89 9.64 10.72 -5.21
CA ASN A 89 9.89 9.92 -6.41
C ASN A 89 8.63 9.25 -7.01
N GLY A 90 7.46 9.85 -6.84
CA GLY A 90 6.21 9.40 -7.42
C GLY A 90 5.32 8.68 -6.39
N LEU A 91 4.20 9.31 -6.03
CA LEU A 91 3.17 8.69 -5.18
C LEU A 91 2.03 8.10 -6.02
N ILE A 92 1.24 7.24 -5.39
CA ILE A 92 -0.02 6.75 -5.96
C ILE A 92 -1.17 7.09 -5.00
N THR A 93 -2.10 7.89 -5.47
CA THR A 93 -3.17 8.52 -4.67
C THR A 93 -4.57 7.97 -4.98
N PHE A 94 -4.68 6.94 -5.82
CA PHE A 94 -5.95 6.21 -5.98
C PHE A 94 -6.05 5.03 -4.98
N PRO A 95 -7.27 4.55 -4.67
CA PRO A 95 -7.49 3.51 -3.67
C PRO A 95 -6.70 2.22 -3.95
N GLY A 96 -6.28 1.53 -2.87
CA GLY A 96 -5.72 0.18 -2.95
C GLY A 96 -4.55 -0.11 -2.02
N ALA A 97 -4.05 0.86 -1.25
CA ALA A 97 -3.33 0.57 -0.02
C ALA A 97 -4.18 0.95 1.19
N PHE A 98 -4.13 0.08 2.19
CA PHE A 98 -4.70 0.30 3.51
C PHE A 98 -3.55 0.47 4.49
N LEU A 99 -3.62 1.50 5.33
CA LEU A 99 -2.69 1.64 6.44
C LEU A 99 -2.98 0.54 7.47
N PHE A 100 -2.06 -0.40 7.63
CA PHE A 100 -2.07 -1.34 8.75
C PHE A 100 -1.58 -0.62 10.01
N ALA A 101 -2.42 0.23 10.59
CA ALA A 101 -2.23 0.62 11.98
C ALA A 101 -2.71 -0.56 12.82
N MET A 102 -1.79 -1.33 13.43
CA MET A 102 -2.17 -2.22 14.52
C MET A 102 -2.78 -1.35 15.62
N VAL A 103 -4.10 -1.22 15.65
CA VAL A 103 -4.80 -0.85 16.87
C VAL A 103 -4.59 -2.06 17.79
N PRO A 104 -3.99 -1.88 18.98
CA PRO A 104 -3.83 -2.99 19.90
C PRO A 104 -5.21 -3.57 20.16
N MET A 105 -5.40 -4.86 19.83
CA MET A 105 -6.44 -5.61 20.52
C MET A 105 -5.95 -5.73 21.96
N GLN A 106 -6.57 -4.94 22.84
CA GLN A 106 -6.64 -5.30 24.25
C GLN A 106 -7.50 -6.56 24.38
#